data_AF-A0A8H8S6Q2-F1
#
_entry.id   AF-A0A8H8S6Q2-F1
#
_cell.length_a   1.000
_cell.length_b   1.000
_cell.length_c   1.000
_cell.angle_alpha   90.00
_cell.angle_beta   90.00
_cell.angle_gamma   90.00
#
_symmetry.space_group_name_H-M   'P 1'
#
loop_
_entity.id
_entity.type
_entity.pdbx_description
1 polymer ?
#
loop_
_entity_poly.entity_id
_entity_poly.type
_entity_poly.pdbx_seq_one_letter_code
_entity_poly.pdbx_strand_id
1 'polypeptide(L)'
;MVKDMCVDEQGRIRETMATKSFERIVGVRESTIEALFGICYEQTNYYTRREDVRCEFDSKICDPIIYGSLVLEYSEIGLWPTKSSENITWTITDLVSSIREVQVYTLGDQIHQGRLKRRSDCNTTSIRGEVSETFSRMQRVVLEEDHNHMDRLKPGRDGCLHCAED
;
A
#
# COMPACT_ATOMS: atom_id res chain seq x y z
N MET A 1 -1.48 -32.15 -10.97
CA MET A 1 -2.58 -31.48 -10.25
C MET A 1 -3.61 -31.08 -11.29
N VAL A 2 -4.73 -31.80 -11.34
CA VAL A 2 -5.81 -31.53 -12.29
C VAL A 2 -6.67 -30.42 -11.68
N LYS A 3 -6.78 -29.28 -12.38
CA LYS A 3 -7.73 -28.21 -12.00
C LYS A 3 -9.13 -28.73 -12.30
N ASP A 4 -10.02 -28.67 -11.31
CA ASP A 4 -11.45 -28.90 -11.53
C ASP A 4 -11.95 -27.87 -12.55
N MET A 5 -12.38 -28.35 -13.71
CA MET A 5 -12.89 -27.52 -14.80
C MET A 5 -14.40 -27.72 -14.87
N CYS A 6 -15.16 -26.67 -14.58
CA CYS A 6 -16.60 -26.68 -14.78
C CYS A 6 -16.91 -26.50 -16.26
N VAL A 7 -17.67 -27.44 -16.83
CA VAL A 7 -18.09 -27.44 -18.23
C VAL A 7 -19.60 -27.15 -18.26
N ASP A 8 -20.07 -26.33 -19.21
CA ASP A 8 -21.51 -26.11 -19.41
C ASP A 8 -22.19 -27.26 -20.16
N GLU A 9 -23.53 -27.19 -20.29
CA GLU A 9 -24.36 -28.19 -21.01
C GLU A 9 -23.96 -28.38 -22.48
N GLN A 10 -23.20 -27.45 -23.07
CA GLN A 10 -22.71 -27.54 -24.45
C GLN A 10 -21.24 -28.01 -24.55
N GLY A 11 -20.65 -28.49 -23.45
CA GLY A 11 -19.27 -28.96 -23.45
C GLY A 11 -18.24 -27.83 -23.50
N ARG A 12 -18.65 -26.57 -23.29
CA ARG A 12 -17.72 -25.44 -23.25
C ARG A 12 -17.17 -25.29 -21.84
N ILE A 13 -15.87 -25.10 -21.76
CA ILE A 13 -15.21 -24.74 -20.51
C ILE A 13 -15.77 -23.37 -20.13
N ARG A 14 -16.55 -23.30 -19.05
CA ARG A 14 -16.87 -22.00 -18.45
C ARG A 14 -15.52 -21.42 -18.04
N GLU A 15 -15.22 -20.19 -18.47
CA GLU A 15 -14.07 -19.43 -17.96
C GLU A 15 -14.04 -19.64 -16.45
N THR A 16 -12.99 -20.33 -15.97
CA THR A 16 -12.91 -20.67 -14.55
C THR A 16 -12.90 -19.35 -13.80
N MET A 17 -13.87 -19.15 -12.90
CA MET A 17 -13.97 -17.92 -12.08
C MET A 17 -12.61 -17.54 -11.46
N ALA A 18 -11.75 -18.54 -11.23
CA ALA A 18 -10.36 -18.42 -10.80
C ALA A 18 -9.51 -17.40 -11.58
N THR A 19 -9.61 -17.25 -12.90
CA THR A 19 -8.71 -16.37 -13.67
C THR A 19 -9.04 -14.89 -13.42
N LYS A 20 -10.32 -14.51 -13.48
CA LYS A 20 -10.77 -13.14 -13.21
C LYS A 20 -10.55 -12.74 -11.76
N SER A 21 -10.77 -13.67 -10.82
CA SER A 21 -10.47 -13.43 -9.40
C SER A 21 -8.97 -13.25 -9.15
N PHE A 22 -8.11 -14.02 -9.83
CA PHE A 22 -6.66 -13.89 -9.70
C PHE A 22 -6.15 -12.55 -10.25
N GLU A 23 -6.55 -12.17 -11.46
CA GLU A 23 -6.19 -10.88 -12.06
C GLU A 23 -6.63 -9.71 -11.17
N ARG A 24 -7.82 -9.79 -10.59
CA ARG A 24 -8.32 -8.79 -9.63
C ARG A 24 -7.46 -8.72 -8.37
N ILE A 25 -7.09 -9.84 -7.77
CA ILE A 25 -6.23 -9.88 -6.58
C ILE A 25 -4.88 -9.25 -6.87
N VAL A 26 -4.28 -9.57 -8.02
CA VAL A 26 -3.01 -8.97 -8.46
C VAL A 26 -3.17 -7.47 -8.65
N GLY A 27 -4.22 -7.01 -9.34
CA GLY A 27 -4.46 -5.58 -9.55
C GLY A 27 -4.70 -4.79 -8.25
N VAL A 28 -5.44 -5.36 -7.30
CA VAL A 28 -5.63 -4.77 -5.96
C VAL A 28 -4.29 -4.65 -5.23
N ARG A 29 -3.47 -5.69 -5.31
CA ARG A 29 -2.15 -5.69 -4.69
C ARG A 29 -1.26 -4.60 -5.27
N GLU A 30 -1.14 -4.52 -6.59
CA GLU A 30 -0.34 -3.52 -7.29
C GLU A 30 -0.83 -2.10 -6.95
N SER A 31 -2.13 -1.85 -7.06
CA SER A 31 -2.72 -0.54 -6.73
C SER A 31 -2.48 -0.15 -5.27
N THR A 32 -2.51 -1.10 -4.34
CA THR A 32 -2.24 -0.82 -2.92
C THR A 32 -0.77 -0.46 -2.71
N ILE A 33 0.15 -1.19 -3.35
CA ILE A 33 1.59 -0.91 -3.26
C ILE A 33 1.90 0.45 -3.88
N GLU A 34 1.36 0.77 -5.05
CA GLU A 34 1.54 2.09 -5.69
C GLU A 34 1.00 3.22 -4.82
N ALA A 35 -0.14 3.03 -4.14
CA ALA A 35 -0.66 4.04 -3.21
C ALA A 35 0.26 4.26 -2.01
N LEU A 36 0.86 3.19 -1.46
CA LEU A 36 1.85 3.29 -0.39
C LEU A 36 3.15 3.97 -0.86
N PHE A 37 3.56 3.68 -2.09
CA PHE A 37 4.70 4.32 -2.74
C PHE A 37 4.48 5.80 -3.00
N GLY A 38 3.26 6.18 -3.38
CA GLY A 38 2.84 7.57 -3.47
C GLY A 38 3.20 8.34 -2.21
N ILE A 39 2.81 7.84 -1.03
CA ILE A 39 3.15 8.47 0.26
C ILE A 39 4.68 8.63 0.42
N CYS A 40 5.43 7.55 0.20
CA CYS A 40 6.88 7.56 0.43
C CYS A 40 7.63 8.51 -0.52
N TYR A 41 7.28 8.46 -1.80
CA TYR A 41 7.98 9.22 -2.84
C TYR A 41 7.48 10.66 -2.93
N GLU A 42 6.22 10.94 -2.63
CA GLU A 42 5.73 12.32 -2.50
C GLU A 42 6.45 13.03 -1.34
N GLN A 43 6.65 12.36 -0.20
CA GLN A 43 7.39 12.95 0.92
C GLN A 43 8.86 13.20 0.60
N THR A 44 9.57 12.26 -0.03
CA THR A 44 10.96 12.53 -0.45
C THR A 44 11.02 13.64 -1.49
N ASN A 45 10.12 13.63 -2.48
CA ASN A 45 10.04 14.68 -3.49
C ASN A 45 9.71 16.04 -2.89
N TYR A 46 8.88 16.09 -1.84
CA TYR A 46 8.56 17.30 -1.09
C TYR A 46 9.88 18.00 -0.72
N TYR A 47 10.79 17.36 0.00
CA TYR A 47 12.04 18.01 0.45
C TYR A 47 13.07 18.29 -0.66
N THR A 48 12.88 17.78 -1.89
CA THR A 48 13.76 18.13 -3.03
C THR A 48 13.34 19.40 -3.77
N ARG A 49 12.07 19.82 -3.65
CA ARG A 49 11.52 20.97 -4.39
C ARG A 49 11.88 22.28 -3.68
N ARG A 50 12.59 23.17 -4.37
CA ARG A 50 13.15 24.44 -3.83
C ARG A 50 12.13 25.55 -3.57
N GLU A 51 10.85 25.33 -3.87
CA GLU A 51 9.87 26.42 -3.96
C GLU A 51 9.27 26.85 -2.62
N ASP A 52 9.35 26.00 -1.58
CA ASP A 52 8.75 26.28 -0.27
C ASP A 52 9.81 26.25 0.83
N VAL A 53 9.75 27.20 1.77
CA VAL A 53 10.47 27.11 3.05
C VAL A 53 9.69 26.13 3.93
N ARG A 54 10.17 24.89 4.04
CA ARG A 54 9.44 23.77 4.66
C ARG A 54 9.72 23.61 6.14
N CYS A 55 10.93 23.97 6.53
CA CYS A 55 11.36 24.07 7.90
C CYS A 55 11.47 25.55 8.28
N GLU A 56 10.77 25.96 9.34
CA GLU A 56 10.81 27.35 9.83
C GLU A 56 12.22 27.75 10.31
N PHE A 57 13.01 26.77 10.72
CA PHE A 57 14.42 26.93 11.08
C PHE A 57 15.33 26.56 9.90
N ASP A 58 15.99 27.57 9.31
CA ASP A 58 17.01 27.44 8.26
C ASP A 58 16.80 26.25 7.30
N SER A 59 15.84 26.39 6.38
CA SER A 59 15.50 25.36 5.39
C SER A 59 16.70 24.85 4.58
N LYS A 60 17.76 25.65 4.44
CA LYS A 60 19.00 25.24 3.74
C LYS A 60 19.77 24.16 4.48
N ILE A 61 19.53 23.99 5.77
CA ILE A 61 20.15 22.97 6.63
C ILE A 61 19.15 21.86 6.94
N CYS A 62 17.93 22.23 7.28
CA CYS A 62 16.92 21.32 7.78
C CYS A 62 16.35 20.38 6.69
N ASP A 63 16.01 20.90 5.52
CA ASP A 63 15.40 20.12 4.44
C ASP A 63 16.33 19.02 3.91
N PRO A 64 17.65 19.28 3.68
CA PRO A 64 18.59 18.22 3.30
C PRO A 64 18.74 17.11 4.33
N ILE A 65 18.63 17.42 5.62
CA ILE A 65 18.75 16.42 6.70
C ILE A 65 17.52 15.53 6.73
N ILE A 66 16.33 16.12 6.64
CA ILE A 66 15.08 15.36 6.56
C ILE A 66 15.07 14.47 5.31
N TYR A 67 15.46 15.03 4.16
CA TYR A 67 15.60 14.27 2.92
C TYR A 67 16.58 13.11 3.08
N GLY A 68 17.78 13.37 3.63
CA GLY A 68 18.78 12.34 3.87
C GLY A 68 18.29 11.23 4.80
N SER A 69 17.57 11.59 5.87
CA SER A 69 16.93 10.64 6.78
C SER A 69 15.94 9.74 6.06
N LEU A 70 15.04 10.31 5.27
CA LEU A 70 14.05 9.54 4.50
C LEU A 70 14.72 8.58 3.51
N VAL A 71 15.73 9.05 2.79
CA VAL A 71 16.47 8.23 1.82
C VAL A 71 17.16 7.05 2.52
N LEU A 72 17.78 7.28 3.68
CA LEU A 72 18.43 6.21 4.43
C LEU A 72 17.42 5.16 4.90
N GLU A 73 16.34 5.57 5.56
CA GLU A 73 15.31 4.66 6.06
C GLU A 73 14.64 3.88 4.92
N TYR A 74 14.30 4.55 3.81
CA TYR A 74 13.73 3.87 2.64
C TYR A 74 14.74 2.94 1.96
N SER A 75 16.03 3.25 2.00
CA SER A 75 17.07 2.33 1.53
C SER A 75 17.16 1.09 2.40
N GLU A 76 17.03 1.20 3.72
CA GLU A 76 17.09 0.07 4.65
C GLU A 76 15.93 -0.92 4.42
N ILE A 77 14.73 -0.41 4.15
CA ILE A 77 13.57 -1.25 3.80
C ILE A 77 13.48 -1.59 2.30
N GLY A 78 14.52 -1.25 1.53
CA GLY A 78 14.63 -1.61 0.12
C GLY A 78 13.63 -0.92 -0.80
N LEU A 79 13.11 0.26 -0.43
CA LEU A 79 12.25 1.12 -1.25
C LEU A 79 13.02 2.24 -1.96
N TRP A 80 14.33 2.38 -1.71
CA TRP A 80 15.21 3.30 -2.42
C TRP A 80 16.28 2.56 -3.23
N PRO A 81 16.59 2.97 -4.48
CA PRO A 81 15.90 3.98 -5.28
C PRO A 81 14.47 3.55 -5.64
N THR A 82 13.67 4.48 -6.18
CA THR A 82 12.26 4.25 -6.55
C THR A 82 12.05 2.93 -7.30
N LYS A 83 11.10 2.13 -6.82
CA LYS A 83 10.68 0.85 -7.41
C LYS A 83 9.25 0.92 -7.94
N SER A 84 8.94 0.07 -8.93
CA SER A 84 7.56 -0.24 -9.30
C SER A 84 6.97 -1.33 -8.39
N SER A 85 5.65 -1.36 -8.27
CA SER A 85 4.91 -2.38 -7.51
C SER A 85 5.20 -3.82 -7.93
N GLU A 86 5.45 -4.05 -9.22
CA GLU A 86 5.83 -5.36 -9.79
C GLU A 86 7.12 -5.93 -9.18
N ASN A 87 8.04 -5.05 -8.76
CA ASN A 87 9.35 -5.44 -8.21
C ASN A 87 9.32 -5.69 -6.69
N ILE A 88 8.15 -5.59 -6.06
CA ILE A 88 7.98 -5.86 -4.64
C ILE A 88 7.46 -7.26 -4.44
N THR A 89 8.21 -8.06 -3.69
CA THR A 89 7.84 -9.44 -3.33
C THR A 89 7.20 -9.55 -1.96
N TRP A 90 7.18 -8.46 -1.19
CA TRP A 90 6.65 -8.45 0.18
C TRP A 90 5.12 -8.57 0.20
N THR A 91 4.60 -9.06 1.33
CA THR A 91 3.17 -8.95 1.59
C THR A 91 2.81 -7.48 1.86
N ILE A 92 1.56 -7.10 1.60
CA ILE A 92 1.09 -5.73 1.86
C ILE A 92 1.24 -5.39 3.36
N THR A 93 0.97 -6.35 4.25
CA THR A 93 1.06 -6.16 5.70
C THR A 93 2.50 -5.92 6.15
N ASP A 94 3.46 -6.67 5.62
CA ASP A 94 4.88 -6.48 5.93
C ASP A 94 5.35 -5.12 5.43
N LEU A 95 4.98 -4.77 4.19
CA LEU A 95 5.30 -3.46 3.60
C LEU A 95 4.74 -2.30 4.42
N VAL A 96 3.46 -2.36 4.80
CA VAL A 96 2.82 -1.37 5.67
C VAL A 96 3.53 -1.26 7.01
N SER A 97 3.92 -2.39 7.60
CA SER A 97 4.61 -2.40 8.89
C SER A 97 5.98 -1.73 8.77
N SER A 98 6.77 -2.09 7.75
CA SER A 98 8.07 -1.46 7.50
C SER A 98 7.98 0.03 7.24
N ILE A 99 7.02 0.50 6.42
CA ILE A 99 6.87 1.93 6.14
C ILE A 99 6.43 2.70 7.40
N ARG A 100 5.59 2.11 8.27
CA ARG A 100 5.15 2.76 9.52
C ARG A 100 6.27 3.01 10.52
N GLU A 101 7.33 2.19 10.47
CA GLU A 101 8.48 2.30 11.36
C GLU A 101 9.52 3.30 10.87
N VAL A 102 9.38 3.84 9.64
CA VAL A 102 10.29 4.85 9.08
C VAL A 102 10.35 6.07 9.99
N GLN A 103 11.57 6.40 10.43
CA GLN A 103 11.83 7.54 11.30
C GLN A 103 12.41 8.72 10.53
N VAL A 104 11.79 9.89 10.71
CA VAL A 104 12.33 11.14 10.17
C VAL A 104 13.10 11.85 11.27
N TYR A 105 14.40 12.02 11.06
CA TYR A 105 15.29 12.79 11.93
C TYR A 105 15.35 14.25 11.49
N THR A 106 15.31 15.16 12.46
CA THR A 106 15.33 16.62 12.24
C THR A 106 16.47 17.29 12.99
N LEU A 107 16.88 18.48 12.53
CA LEU A 107 17.89 19.28 13.21
C LEU A 107 17.32 19.80 14.54
N GLY A 108 17.87 19.33 15.66
CA GLY A 108 17.38 19.67 17.01
C GLY A 108 16.77 18.50 17.78
N ASP A 109 16.65 17.34 17.14
CA ASP A 109 16.37 16.09 17.83
C ASP A 109 17.50 15.77 18.81
N GLN A 110 17.20 15.84 20.11
CA GLN A 110 18.12 15.44 21.16
C GLN A 110 17.69 14.10 21.72
N ILE A 111 18.58 13.11 21.69
CA ILE A 111 18.39 11.86 22.43
C ILE A 111 18.70 12.15 23.89
N HIS A 112 17.67 12.25 24.72
CA HIS A 112 17.81 12.38 26.17
C HIS A 112 17.30 11.11 26.84
N GLN A 113 18.17 10.40 27.57
CA GLN A 113 17.85 9.13 28.25
C GLN A 113 17.22 8.06 27.31
N GLY A 114 17.73 7.96 26.08
CA GLY A 114 17.23 7.00 25.09
C GLY A 114 15.87 7.36 24.47
N ARG A 115 15.35 8.57 24.72
CA ARG A 115 14.13 9.09 24.10
C ARG A 115 14.45 10.28 23.19
N LEU A 116 13.90 10.26 21.98
CA LEU A 116 13.99 11.35 21.03
C LEU A 116 13.13 12.53 21.51
N LYS A 117 13.77 13.66 21.86
CA LYS A 117 13.08 14.91 22.16
C LYS A 117 13.12 15.80 20.93
N ARG A 118 12.00 15.84 20.20
CA ARG A 118 11.83 16.70 19.03
C ARG A 118 11.72 18.15 19.45
N ARG A 119 12.60 19.00 18.95
CA ARG A 119 12.67 20.42 19.28
C ARG A 119 12.40 21.33 18.08
N SER A 120 12.18 20.74 16.92
CA SER A 120 12.04 21.44 15.66
C SER A 120 10.57 21.56 15.27
N ASP A 121 10.16 22.76 14.87
CA ASP A 121 8.84 23.05 14.29
C ASP A 121 8.83 22.68 12.78
N CYS A 122 9.43 21.53 12.43
CA CYS A 122 9.34 21.02 11.08
C CYS A 122 7.95 20.42 10.91
N ASN A 123 7.19 20.88 9.91
CA ASN A 123 5.93 20.24 9.55
C ASN A 123 6.23 18.90 8.85
N THR A 124 6.64 17.89 9.61
CA THR A 124 6.79 16.53 9.11
C THR A 124 5.43 15.87 9.17
N THR A 125 4.80 15.65 8.02
CA THR A 125 3.56 14.86 7.98
C THR A 125 3.85 13.45 8.50
N SER A 126 2.97 12.94 9.36
CA SER A 126 3.18 11.64 10.02
C SER A 126 2.99 10.51 9.01
N ILE A 127 4.11 9.98 8.46
CA ILE A 127 4.14 8.80 7.57
C ILE A 127 3.26 7.69 8.15
N ARG A 128 3.43 7.40 9.44
CA ARG A 128 2.66 6.38 10.15
C ARG A 128 1.15 6.60 10.07
N GLY A 129 0.70 7.85 10.18
CA GLY A 129 -0.71 8.22 10.09
C GLY A 129 -1.26 7.99 8.68
N GLU A 130 -0.62 8.58 7.68
CA GLU A 130 -1.05 8.50 6.27
C GLU A 130 -1.07 7.07 5.74
N VAL A 131 -0.04 6.27 6.07
CA VAL A 131 0.03 4.86 5.70
C VAL A 131 -1.09 4.07 6.35
N SER A 132 -1.42 4.36 7.61
CA SER A 132 -2.49 3.66 8.33
C SER A 132 -3.86 3.98 7.77
N GLU A 133 -4.11 5.24 7.44
CA GLU A 133 -5.35 5.67 6.82
C GLU A 133 -5.50 5.05 5.42
N THR A 134 -4.46 5.15 4.59
CA THR A 134 -4.45 4.60 3.23
C THR A 134 -4.67 3.10 3.23
N PHE A 135 -3.98 2.36 4.11
CA PHE A 135 -4.17 0.91 4.22
C PHE A 135 -5.59 0.55 4.67
N SER A 136 -6.13 1.25 5.67
CA SER A 136 -7.50 1.02 6.16
C SER A 136 -8.55 1.30 5.08
N ARG A 137 -8.34 2.34 4.27
CA ARG A 137 -9.20 2.67 3.14
C ARG A 137 -9.17 1.57 2.08
N MET A 138 -7.99 1.08 1.72
CA MET A 138 -7.87 0.00 0.73
C MET A 138 -8.50 -1.31 1.22
N GLN A 139 -8.31 -1.69 2.49
CA GLN A 139 -8.99 -2.85 3.07
C GLN A 139 -10.51 -2.73 2.98
N ARG A 140 -11.07 -1.54 3.22
CA ARG A 140 -12.50 -1.30 3.11
C ARG A 140 -12.99 -1.46 1.67
N VAL A 141 -12.28 -0.87 0.71
CA VAL A 141 -12.63 -0.97 -0.71
C VAL A 141 -12.72 -2.44 -1.10
N VAL A 142 -11.70 -3.24 -0.81
CA VAL A 142 -11.68 -4.68 -1.13
C VAL A 142 -12.87 -5.43 -0.52
N LEU A 143 -13.18 -5.17 0.76
CA LEU A 143 -14.29 -5.83 1.44
C LEU A 143 -15.65 -5.45 0.85
N GLU A 144 -15.88 -4.17 0.53
CA GLU A 144 -17.11 -3.71 -0.12
C GLU A 144 -17.27 -4.31 -1.52
N GLU A 145 -16.17 -4.39 -2.24
CA GLU A 145 -16.09 -4.95 -3.58
C GLU A 145 -16.37 -6.45 -3.62
N ASP A 146 -15.90 -7.21 -2.62
CA ASP A 146 -16.20 -8.63 -2.46
C ASP A 146 -17.64 -8.85 -2.00
N HIS A 147 -18.16 -8.00 -1.11
CA HIS A 147 -19.56 -8.04 -0.71
C HIS A 147 -20.50 -7.85 -1.91
N ASN A 148 -20.24 -6.82 -2.72
CA ASN A 148 -20.98 -6.53 -3.95
C ASN A 148 -20.89 -7.67 -4.98
N HIS A 149 -19.73 -8.33 -5.07
CA HIS A 149 -19.56 -9.48 -5.96
C HIS A 149 -20.40 -10.68 -5.50
N MET A 150 -20.34 -11.01 -4.21
CA MET A 150 -21.14 -12.09 -3.62
C MET A 150 -22.64 -11.84 -3.73
N ASP A 151 -23.08 -10.59 -3.59
CA ASP A 151 -24.48 -10.20 -3.77
C ASP A 151 -24.97 -10.39 -5.21
N ARG A 152 -24.12 -10.14 -6.22
CA ARG A 152 -24.44 -10.39 -7.63
C ARG A 152 -24.49 -11.88 -7.97
N LEU A 153 -23.80 -12.71 -7.19
CA LEU A 153 -23.79 -14.17 -7.35
C LEU A 153 -24.95 -14.85 -6.62
N LYS A 154 -25.69 -14.15 -5.76
CA LYS A 154 -26.91 -14.69 -5.15
C LYS A 154 -27.85 -15.06 -6.31
N PRO A 155 -28.18 -16.34 -6.51
CA PRO A 155 -29.11 -16.71 -7.55
C PRO A 155 -30.41 -15.95 -7.29
N GLY A 156 -30.92 -15.27 -8.32
CA GLY A 156 -32.33 -14.89 -8.32
C GLY A 156 -33.14 -16.12 -7.95
N ARG A 157 -34.22 -15.96 -7.17
CA ARG A 157 -35.11 -17.06 -6.75
C ARG A 157 -35.73 -17.89 -7.89
N ASP A 158 -35.33 -17.65 -9.13
CA ASP A 158 -35.83 -18.30 -10.32
C ASP A 158 -34.76 -19.24 -10.90
N GLY A 159 -34.76 -20.49 -10.41
CA GLY A 159 -34.25 -21.64 -11.16
C GLY A 159 -32.84 -22.14 -10.82
N CYS A 160 -32.64 -22.76 -9.66
CA CYS A 160 -31.61 -23.79 -9.53
C CYS A 160 -32.11 -25.05 -10.25
N LEU A 161 -31.57 -25.32 -11.44
CA LEU A 161 -31.66 -26.64 -12.07
C LEU A 161 -30.86 -27.65 -11.24
N HIS A 162 -31.45 -28.84 -11.11
CA HIS A 162 -30.90 -30.03 -10.48
C HIS A 162 -29.42 -30.27 -10.82
N CYS A 163 -28.58 -30.36 -9.79
CA CYS A 163 -27.41 -31.22 -9.87
C CYS A 163 -27.94 -32.66 -9.85
N ALA A 164 -27.79 -33.38 -10.96
CA ALA A 164 -27.97 -34.82 -10.97
C ALA A 164 -26.82 -35.44 -10.17
N GLU A 165 -27.14 -36.13 -9.09
CA GLU A 165 -26.23 -37.04 -8.40
C GLU A 165 -26.27 -38.36 -9.17
N ASP A 166 -25.12 -38.80 -9.68
CA ASP A 166 -24.89 -40.18 -10.12
C ASP A 166 -24.48 -41.06 -8.94
#